data_AF-A0A1G2I6Z7-F1
#
_entry.id   AF-A0A1G2I6Z7-F1
#
_cell.length_a   1.000
_cell.length_b   1.000
_cell.length_c   1.000
_cell.angle_alpha   90.00
_cell.angle_beta   90.00
_cell.angle_gamma   90.00
#
_symmetry.space_group_name_H-M   'P 1'
#
loop_
_entity.id
_entity.type
_entity.pdbx_description
1 polymer ?
#
loop_
_entity_poly.entity_id
_entity_poly.type
_entity_poly.pdbx_seq_one_letter_code
_entity_poly.pdbx_strand_id
1 'polypeptide(L)'
;MIKKDDGFTIIEIMIVIAILTILFTVVVFDFVLTQKRTDLNNGVQEFVTTLKFAQSRAISSDTNSQYGVYLNTAVSPNQYVVFKGLDYASRDTSYDQNYFLPANIEFYAISLGGGSEVVFNKLTGSTVQQGSVSLRDRIDVTQNKTIYVSNSGTIDFNQTAVASDSNRVKDSRHVHFDYLRTIDTATENVVLTFDSTLVQVIPINAYLAGNEFSWEGTVNTAGSDQTVKIHTHRLNNTDTQFSITRDRRLNDRTLVVTISGDSSGDLASYSADGAIVNHTSIYASNFVWQ
;
A
#
# COMPACT_ATOMS: atom_id res chain seq x y z
N MET A 1 83.44 -12.22 -38.77
CA MET A 1 83.02 -10.92 -38.18
C MET A 1 81.77 -11.18 -37.36
N ILE A 2 81.86 -11.17 -36.04
CA ILE A 2 80.69 -11.27 -35.15
C ILE A 2 80.22 -9.84 -34.89
N LYS A 3 78.99 -9.54 -35.30
CA LYS A 3 78.33 -8.25 -35.05
C LYS A 3 78.08 -8.15 -33.54
N LYS A 4 78.48 -7.04 -32.92
CA LYS A 4 78.17 -6.75 -31.52
C LYS A 4 76.75 -6.20 -31.50
N ASP A 5 75.82 -6.91 -30.88
CA ASP A 5 74.46 -6.41 -30.68
C ASP A 5 74.51 -5.38 -29.54
N ASP A 6 74.08 -4.15 -29.84
CA ASP A 6 74.01 -3.07 -28.86
C ASP A 6 72.91 -3.38 -27.84
N GLY A 7 73.29 -3.44 -26.57
CA GLY A 7 72.37 -3.69 -25.46
C GLY A 7 71.58 -2.44 -25.07
N PHE A 8 70.45 -2.63 -24.38
CA PHE A 8 69.62 -1.54 -23.88
C PHE A 8 70.37 -0.65 -22.88
N THR A 9 70.19 0.66 -23.04
CA THR A 9 70.71 1.66 -22.11
C THR A 9 69.84 1.70 -20.84
N ILE A 10 70.45 2.12 -19.72
CA ILE A 10 69.75 2.27 -18.43
C ILE A 10 68.57 3.25 -18.56
N ILE A 11 68.75 4.31 -19.35
CA ILE A 11 67.69 5.31 -19.56
C ILE A 11 66.50 4.74 -20.34
N GLU A 12 66.73 3.87 -21.32
CA GLU A 12 65.64 3.20 -22.05
C GLU A 12 64.84 2.27 -21.13
N ILE A 13 65.51 1.54 -20.23
CA ILE A 13 64.83 0.69 -19.24
C ILE A 13 63.97 1.53 -18.30
N MET A 14 64.46 2.69 -17.84
CA MET A 14 63.69 3.60 -16.98
C MET A 14 62.46 4.15 -17.69
N ILE A 15 62.58 4.52 -18.97
CA ILE A 15 61.46 5.02 -19.77
C ILE A 15 60.40 3.91 -19.96
N VAL A 16 60.82 2.67 -20.23
CA VAL A 16 59.91 1.53 -20.38
C VAL A 16 59.16 1.25 -19.08
N ILE A 17 59.85 1.25 -17.93
CA ILE A 17 59.20 1.04 -16.62
C ILE A 17 58.20 2.17 -16.32
N ALA A 18 58.56 3.43 -16.62
CA ALA A 18 57.65 4.56 -16.43
C ALA A 18 56.37 4.40 -17.27
N ILE A 19 56.52 4.03 -18.55
CA ILE A 19 55.39 3.77 -19.45
C ILE A 19 54.53 2.60 -18.92
N LEU A 20 55.14 1.49 -18.52
CA LEU A 20 54.42 0.34 -17.98
C LEU A 20 53.65 0.67 -16.69
N THR A 21 54.22 1.51 -15.82
CA THR A 21 53.56 1.91 -14.56
C THR A 21 52.32 2.77 -14.83
N ILE A 22 52.41 3.69 -15.79
CA ILE A 22 51.27 4.51 -16.23
C ILE A 22 50.17 3.61 -16.81
N LEU A 23 50.55 2.68 -17.70
CA LEU A 23 49.59 1.74 -18.30
C LEU A 23 48.93 0.85 -17.24
N PHE A 24 49.69 0.31 -16.29
CA PHE A 24 49.17 -0.53 -15.21
C PHE A 24 48.16 0.23 -14.33
N THR A 25 48.43 1.50 -14.03
CA THR A 25 47.53 2.34 -13.22
C THR A 25 46.17 2.52 -13.90
N VAL A 26 46.17 2.79 -15.22
CA VAL A 26 44.93 2.95 -15.99
C VAL A 26 44.12 1.65 -16.02
N VAL A 27 44.77 0.52 -16.28
CA VAL A 27 44.12 -0.80 -16.33
C VAL A 27 43.49 -1.19 -14.99
N VAL A 28 44.23 -1.00 -13.88
CA VAL A 28 43.72 -1.34 -12.54
C VAL A 28 42.53 -0.44 -12.16
N PHE A 29 42.61 0.85 -12.48
CA PHE A 29 41.53 1.79 -12.17
C PHE A 29 40.22 1.45 -12.91
N ASP A 30 40.31 1.16 -14.21
CA ASP A 30 39.16 0.78 -15.03
C ASP A 30 38.56 -0.57 -14.60
N PHE A 31 39.41 -1.52 -14.24
CA PHE A 31 38.99 -2.83 -13.71
C PHE A 31 38.19 -2.69 -12.39
N VAL A 32 38.67 -1.89 -11.45
CA VAL A 32 38.01 -1.68 -10.15
C VAL A 32 36.63 -1.03 -10.31
N LEU A 33 36.48 -0.06 -11.24
CA LEU A 33 35.19 0.58 -11.49
C LEU A 33 34.18 -0.38 -12.15
N THR A 34 34.63 -1.20 -13.10
CA THR A 34 33.77 -2.17 -13.80
C THR A 34 33.33 -3.32 -12.88
N GLN A 35 34.20 -3.79 -11.98
CA GLN A 35 33.88 -4.82 -10.99
C GLN A 35 32.74 -4.37 -10.06
N LYS A 36 32.79 -3.12 -9.55
CA LYS A 36 31.79 -2.58 -8.61
C LYS A 36 30.35 -2.60 -9.16
N ARG A 37 30.17 -2.18 -10.43
CA ARG A 37 28.85 -2.21 -11.09
C ARG A 37 28.36 -3.63 -11.35
N THR A 38 29.29 -4.54 -11.61
CA THR A 38 29.00 -5.96 -11.83
C THR A 38 28.52 -6.61 -10.53
N ASP A 39 29.14 -6.29 -9.39
CA ASP A 39 28.80 -6.88 -8.10
C ASP A 39 27.40 -6.50 -7.60
N LEU A 40 26.99 -5.23 -7.71
CA LEU A 40 25.64 -4.80 -7.33
C LEU A 40 24.57 -5.50 -8.18
N ASN A 41 24.78 -5.56 -9.49
CA ASN A 41 23.83 -6.22 -10.39
C ASN A 41 23.73 -7.72 -10.12
N ASN A 42 24.86 -8.39 -9.90
CA ASN A 42 24.91 -9.82 -9.59
C ASN A 42 24.24 -10.11 -8.24
N GLY A 43 24.57 -9.36 -7.19
CA GLY A 43 23.98 -9.54 -5.87
C GLY A 43 22.47 -9.31 -5.86
N VAL A 44 21.99 -8.31 -6.61
CA VAL A 44 20.56 -8.05 -6.80
C VAL A 44 19.89 -9.20 -7.57
N GLN A 45 20.49 -9.67 -8.66
CA GLN A 45 19.93 -10.74 -9.48
C GLN A 45 19.88 -12.07 -8.71
N GLU A 46 20.91 -12.38 -7.93
CA GLU A 46 20.97 -13.56 -7.08
C GLU A 46 19.91 -13.50 -5.97
N PHE A 47 19.75 -12.35 -5.33
CA PHE A 47 18.72 -12.13 -4.33
C PHE A 47 17.30 -12.30 -4.91
N VAL A 48 17.02 -11.70 -6.07
CA VAL A 48 15.74 -11.88 -6.79
C VAL A 48 15.50 -13.34 -7.15
N THR A 49 16.54 -14.03 -7.62
CA THR A 49 16.46 -15.46 -7.97
C THR A 49 16.16 -16.30 -6.72
N THR A 50 16.73 -15.94 -5.57
CA THR A 50 16.50 -16.62 -4.30
C THR A 50 15.08 -16.40 -3.78
N LEU A 51 14.53 -15.18 -3.89
CA LEU A 51 13.13 -14.90 -3.59
C LEU A 51 12.19 -15.75 -4.46
N LYS A 52 12.45 -15.80 -5.78
CA LYS A 52 11.68 -16.64 -6.72
C LYS A 52 11.82 -18.13 -6.43
N PHE A 53 12.99 -18.57 -5.99
CA PHE A 53 13.23 -19.95 -5.58
C PHE A 53 12.39 -20.32 -4.34
N ALA A 54 12.41 -19.49 -3.29
CA ALA A 54 11.57 -19.68 -2.11
C ALA A 54 10.07 -19.68 -2.46
N GLN A 55 9.65 -18.74 -3.33
CA GLN A 55 8.27 -18.69 -3.82
C GLN A 55 7.89 -19.98 -4.58
N SER A 56 8.76 -20.49 -5.46
CA SER A 56 8.52 -21.72 -6.22
C SER A 56 8.39 -22.95 -5.29
N ARG A 57 9.21 -23.03 -4.24
CA ARG A 57 9.10 -24.06 -3.19
C ARG A 57 7.77 -23.98 -2.44
N ALA A 58 7.30 -22.78 -2.11
CA ALA A 58 6.00 -22.58 -1.50
C ALA A 58 4.84 -22.98 -2.45
N ILE A 59 4.89 -22.59 -3.73
CA ILE A 59 3.85 -22.92 -4.72
C ILE A 59 3.74 -24.44 -4.92
N SER A 60 4.88 -25.11 -5.09
CA SER A 60 4.93 -26.58 -5.20
C SER A 60 4.49 -27.31 -3.94
N SER A 61 4.21 -26.58 -2.85
CA SER A 61 3.88 -27.13 -1.53
C SER A 61 4.89 -28.17 -1.10
N ASP A 62 6.17 -27.91 -1.37
CA ASP A 62 7.25 -28.82 -1.04
C ASP A 62 7.19 -29.15 0.44
N THR A 63 7.09 -30.44 0.78
CA THR A 63 6.90 -30.93 2.16
C THR A 63 5.70 -30.33 2.93
N ASN A 64 4.67 -29.83 2.24
CA ASN A 64 3.45 -29.22 2.79
C ASN A 64 3.68 -27.97 3.69
N SER A 65 4.76 -27.24 3.47
CA SER A 65 5.12 -26.05 4.27
C SER A 65 5.16 -24.77 3.45
N GLN A 66 5.04 -23.63 4.13
CA GLN A 66 5.44 -22.33 3.59
C GLN A 66 6.96 -22.24 3.57
N TYR A 67 7.46 -21.40 2.65
CA TYR A 67 8.87 -21.05 2.51
C TYR A 67 9.00 -19.54 2.47
N GLY A 68 10.10 -19.04 3.03
CA GLY A 68 10.38 -17.62 3.08
C GLY A 68 11.85 -17.30 2.93
N VAL A 69 12.15 -16.01 2.85
CA VAL A 69 13.51 -15.48 2.87
C VAL A 69 13.62 -14.49 4.03
N TYR A 70 14.57 -14.73 4.92
CA TYR A 70 14.93 -13.82 6.00
C TYR A 70 16.18 -13.04 5.63
N LEU A 71 16.19 -11.74 5.92
CA LEU A 71 17.29 -10.82 5.68
C LEU A 71 18.01 -10.55 7.00
N ASN A 72 19.27 -10.96 7.08
CA ASN A 72 20.12 -10.73 8.24
C ASN A 72 21.15 -9.63 7.95
N THR A 73 20.88 -8.43 8.46
CA THR A 73 21.77 -7.27 8.35
C THR A 73 22.76 -7.15 9.51
N ALA A 74 22.69 -8.02 10.52
CA ALA A 74 23.56 -7.99 11.69
C ALA A 74 24.93 -8.66 11.44
N VAL A 75 25.07 -9.39 10.34
CA VAL A 75 26.32 -10.05 9.91
C VAL A 75 26.96 -9.30 8.75
N SER A 76 28.29 -9.34 8.68
CA SER A 76 29.07 -8.75 7.58
C SER A 76 29.95 -9.84 6.93
N PRO A 77 29.77 -10.15 5.63
CA PRO A 77 28.80 -9.54 4.70
C PRO A 77 27.33 -9.84 5.07
N ASN A 78 26.42 -8.96 4.66
CA ASN A 78 24.98 -9.14 4.87
C ASN A 78 24.54 -10.49 4.31
N GLN A 79 23.67 -11.18 5.04
CA GLN A 79 23.23 -12.53 4.72
C GLN A 79 21.72 -12.55 4.45
N TYR A 80 21.28 -13.48 3.62
CA TYR A 80 19.86 -13.83 3.52
C TYR A 80 19.70 -15.35 3.55
N VAL A 81 18.62 -15.81 4.17
CA VAL A 81 18.40 -17.23 4.47
C VAL A 81 17.08 -17.65 3.87
N VAL A 82 17.10 -18.64 2.97
CA VAL A 82 15.87 -19.35 2.57
C VAL A 82 15.54 -20.32 3.68
N PHE A 83 14.31 -20.27 4.17
CA PHE A 83 13.85 -21.13 5.25
C PHE A 83 12.49 -21.75 4.97
N LYS A 84 12.19 -22.78 5.75
CA LYS A 84 10.91 -23.49 5.75
C LYS A 84 10.19 -23.25 7.08
N GLY A 85 8.99 -22.67 7.05
CA GLY A 85 8.23 -22.37 8.25
C GLY A 85 7.15 -21.31 8.04
N LEU A 86 6.36 -21.05 9.09
CA LEU A 86 5.36 -19.97 9.11
C LEU A 86 6.01 -18.59 9.19
N ASP A 87 7.12 -18.51 9.91
CA ASP A 87 7.99 -17.34 10.09
C ASP A 87 9.42 -17.83 10.36
N TYR A 88 10.40 -16.91 10.33
CA TYR A 88 11.80 -17.26 10.56
C TYR A 88 12.07 -17.67 12.02
N ALA A 89 11.31 -17.16 12.98
CA ALA A 89 11.54 -17.45 14.40
C ALA A 89 11.18 -18.90 14.78
N SER A 90 10.15 -19.46 14.16
CA SER A 90 9.60 -20.79 14.39
C SER A 90 9.94 -21.81 13.29
N ARG A 91 10.86 -21.45 12.39
CA ARG A 91 11.26 -22.25 11.23
C ARG A 91 11.90 -23.59 11.59
N ASP A 92 11.88 -24.50 10.62
CA ASP A 92 12.68 -25.73 10.64
C ASP A 92 14.10 -25.44 10.12
N THR A 93 15.05 -25.32 11.05
CA THR A 93 16.45 -24.96 10.76
C THR A 93 17.19 -26.00 9.91
N SER A 94 16.68 -27.22 9.77
CA SER A 94 17.30 -28.23 8.91
C SER A 94 17.17 -27.92 7.41
N TYR A 95 16.28 -26.99 7.05
CA TYR A 95 16.06 -26.54 5.68
C TYR A 95 16.67 -25.16 5.41
N ASP A 96 17.39 -24.57 6.36
CA ASP A 96 18.02 -23.27 6.19
C ASP A 96 19.09 -23.33 5.08
N GLN A 97 18.93 -22.48 4.06
CA GLN A 97 19.93 -22.27 3.02
C GLN A 97 20.46 -20.85 3.12
N ASN A 98 21.74 -20.75 3.46
CA ASN A 98 22.42 -19.48 3.73
C ASN A 98 23.08 -18.94 2.47
N TYR A 99 22.80 -17.68 2.17
CA TYR A 99 23.40 -16.93 1.08
C TYR A 99 23.99 -15.63 1.61
N PHE A 100 25.06 -15.16 0.98
CA PHE A 100 25.76 -13.94 1.38
C PHE A 100 25.80 -12.97 0.22
N LEU A 101 25.58 -11.68 0.51
CA LEU A 101 25.86 -10.64 -0.45
C LEU A 101 27.37 -10.47 -0.63
N PRO A 102 27.82 -9.95 -1.80
CA PRO A 102 29.20 -9.50 -1.95
C PRO A 102 29.56 -8.47 -0.87
N ALA A 103 30.81 -8.48 -0.40
CA ALA A 103 31.23 -7.68 0.75
C ALA A 103 31.05 -6.16 0.57
N ASN A 104 31.12 -5.68 -0.67
CA ASN A 104 30.88 -4.28 -1.03
C ASN A 104 29.40 -3.90 -1.14
N ILE A 105 28.47 -4.86 -1.03
CA ILE A 105 27.03 -4.62 -1.13
C ILE A 105 26.37 -4.77 0.25
N GLU A 106 25.33 -3.96 0.49
CA GLU A 106 24.52 -4.06 1.69
C GLU A 106 23.04 -3.87 1.41
N PHE A 107 22.20 -4.48 2.24
CA PHE A 107 20.81 -4.05 2.42
C PHE A 107 20.83 -2.76 3.24
N TYR A 108 20.33 -1.66 2.68
CA TYR A 108 20.34 -0.36 3.37
C TYR A 108 18.94 0.13 3.76
N ALA A 109 17.90 -0.38 3.10
CA ALA A 109 16.51 -0.10 3.46
C ALA A 109 15.66 -1.36 3.25
N ILE A 110 14.95 -1.77 4.30
CA ILE A 110 14.02 -2.90 4.28
C ILE A 110 12.69 -2.37 4.82
N SER A 111 11.66 -2.43 3.99
CA SER A 111 10.32 -1.97 4.31
C SER A 111 9.34 -3.06 3.89
N LEU A 112 9.30 -4.14 4.65
CA LEU A 112 8.44 -5.30 4.42
C LEU A 112 7.38 -5.38 5.51
N GLY A 113 6.18 -5.88 5.17
CA GLY A 113 5.14 -6.14 6.17
C GLY A 113 5.55 -7.15 7.26
N GLY A 114 6.54 -8.00 6.98
CA GLY A 114 7.14 -8.96 7.93
C GLY A 114 8.40 -8.45 8.64
N GLY A 115 8.72 -7.15 8.54
CA GLY A 115 9.96 -6.60 9.08
C GLY A 115 11.18 -6.99 8.24
N SER A 116 11.83 -8.10 8.56
CA SER A 116 13.04 -8.59 7.87
C SER A 116 12.85 -9.93 7.17
N GLU A 117 11.61 -10.33 6.93
CA GLU A 117 11.29 -11.55 6.20
C GLU A 117 10.15 -11.36 5.19
N VAL A 118 10.15 -12.25 4.21
CA VAL A 118 9.04 -12.48 3.30
C VAL A 118 8.75 -13.97 3.27
N VAL A 119 7.53 -14.35 3.65
CA VAL A 119 7.01 -15.73 3.65
C VAL A 119 5.94 -15.85 2.57
N PHE A 120 6.09 -16.86 1.70
CA PHE A 120 5.15 -17.13 0.62
C PHE A 120 4.16 -18.22 0.99
N ASN A 121 2.89 -17.99 0.65
CA ASN A 121 1.80 -18.91 0.85
C ASN A 121 1.90 -20.12 -0.08
N LYS A 122 1.47 -21.26 0.45
CA LYS A 122 1.38 -22.50 -0.32
C LYS A 122 0.42 -22.35 -1.48
N LEU A 123 0.70 -23.05 -2.58
CA LEU A 123 -0.11 -23.12 -3.81
C LEU A 123 -0.27 -21.81 -4.59
N THR A 124 -0.34 -20.67 -3.91
CA THR A 124 -0.56 -19.36 -4.52
C THR A 124 0.72 -18.55 -4.70
N GLY A 125 1.72 -18.77 -3.85
CA GLY A 125 2.93 -17.95 -3.83
C GLY A 125 2.68 -16.49 -3.42
N SER A 126 1.50 -16.17 -2.89
CA SER A 126 1.15 -14.84 -2.39
C SER A 126 1.79 -14.56 -1.03
N THR A 127 1.89 -13.31 -0.61
CA THR A 127 2.45 -12.96 0.71
C THR A 127 1.75 -11.74 1.30
N VAL A 128 1.46 -11.76 2.60
CA VAL A 128 0.98 -10.57 3.31
C VAL A 128 2.12 -9.61 3.67
N GLN A 129 3.37 -10.05 3.49
CA GLN A 129 4.58 -9.33 3.86
C GLN A 129 5.13 -8.51 2.68
N GLN A 130 4.22 -7.90 1.93
CA GLN A 130 4.56 -7.05 0.78
C GLN A 130 5.42 -5.85 1.19
N GLY A 131 6.15 -5.28 0.24
CA GLY A 131 6.99 -4.13 0.51
C GLY A 131 8.19 -4.01 -0.43
N SER A 132 9.28 -3.42 0.07
CA SER A 132 10.50 -3.20 -0.69
C SER A 132 11.78 -3.54 0.08
N VAL A 133 12.78 -4.00 -0.67
CA VAL A 133 14.14 -4.24 -0.18
C VAL A 133 15.10 -3.51 -1.11
N SER A 134 15.93 -2.64 -0.55
CA SER A 134 16.89 -1.85 -1.31
C SER A 134 18.33 -2.23 -0.97
N LEU A 135 19.10 -2.49 -2.03
CA LEU A 135 20.52 -2.81 -1.98
C LEU A 135 21.34 -1.65 -2.55
N ARG A 136 22.54 -1.43 -2.03
CA ARG A 136 23.49 -0.44 -2.56
C ARG A 136 24.93 -0.91 -2.43
N ASP A 137 25.82 -0.26 -3.18
CA ASP A 137 27.25 -0.34 -2.93
C ASP A 137 27.61 0.49 -1.68
N ARG A 138 28.47 -0.06 -0.81
CA ARG A 138 28.91 0.57 0.44
C ARG A 138 29.84 1.77 0.21
N ILE A 139 30.56 1.79 -0.91
CA ILE A 139 31.51 2.85 -1.27
C ILE A 139 30.81 3.92 -2.10
N ASP A 140 30.09 3.52 -3.16
CA ASP A 140 29.30 4.43 -4.00
C ASP A 140 27.80 4.28 -3.72
N VAL A 141 27.32 4.97 -2.68
CA VAL A 141 25.92 4.91 -2.23
C VAL A 141 24.91 5.43 -3.27
N THR A 142 25.37 6.08 -4.33
CA THR A 142 24.50 6.49 -5.46
C THR A 142 24.11 5.30 -6.33
N GLN A 143 24.92 4.23 -6.34
CA GLN A 143 24.61 2.97 -7.00
C GLN A 143 23.72 2.14 -6.09
N ASN A 144 22.41 2.18 -6.34
CA ASN A 144 21.42 1.42 -5.60
C ASN A 144 20.37 0.80 -6.51
N LYS A 145 19.71 -0.25 -6.00
CA LYS A 145 18.59 -0.93 -6.65
C LYS A 145 17.57 -1.32 -5.60
N THR A 146 16.29 -1.19 -5.96
CA THR A 146 15.18 -1.59 -5.11
C THR A 146 14.40 -2.72 -5.77
N ILE A 147 14.07 -3.72 -4.96
CA ILE A 147 13.21 -4.84 -5.31
C ILE A 147 11.88 -4.63 -4.58
N TYR A 148 10.78 -4.82 -5.29
CA TYR A 148 9.44 -4.76 -4.75
C TYR A 148 8.83 -6.16 -4.73
N VAL A 149 8.16 -6.48 -3.63
CA VAL A 149 7.35 -7.69 -3.46
C VAL A 149 5.90 -7.26 -3.26
N SER A 150 5.00 -7.69 -4.13
CA SER A 150 3.57 -7.39 -4.02
C SER A 150 2.82 -8.43 -3.17
N ASN A 151 1.58 -8.12 -2.78
CA ASN A 151 0.72 -9.10 -2.09
C ASN A 151 0.46 -10.38 -2.91
N SER A 152 0.43 -10.27 -4.24
CA SER A 152 0.31 -11.44 -5.13
C SER A 152 1.58 -12.28 -5.22
N GLY A 153 2.67 -11.86 -4.55
CA GLY A 153 3.98 -12.49 -4.64
C GLY A 153 4.79 -12.10 -5.88
N THR A 154 4.36 -11.08 -6.64
CA THR A 154 5.14 -10.61 -7.78
C THR A 154 6.41 -9.94 -7.27
N ILE A 155 7.55 -10.33 -7.84
CA ILE A 155 8.89 -9.78 -7.51
C ILE A 155 9.38 -9.01 -8.73
N ASP A 156 9.52 -7.69 -8.60
CA ASP A 156 9.85 -6.77 -9.69
C ASP A 156 10.79 -5.64 -9.21
N PHE A 157 11.42 -4.94 -10.15
CA PHE A 157 12.22 -3.74 -9.91
C PHE A 157 11.38 -2.46 -9.92
N ASN A 158 10.15 -2.53 -10.43
CA ASN A 158 9.21 -1.41 -10.40
C ASN A 158 8.15 -1.63 -9.32
N GLN A 159 7.79 -0.56 -8.62
CA GLN A 159 6.70 -0.61 -7.64
C GLN A 159 5.40 -0.94 -8.37
N THR A 160 4.79 -2.08 -8.04
CA THR A 160 3.44 -2.39 -8.54
C THR A 160 2.46 -1.41 -7.88
N ALA A 161 1.69 -0.69 -8.70
CA ALA A 161 0.66 0.21 -8.19
C ALA A 161 -0.38 -0.61 -7.43
N VAL A 162 -0.54 -0.33 -6.13
CA VAL A 162 -1.70 -0.81 -5.37
C VAL A 162 -2.91 -0.02 -5.87
N ALA A 163 -3.98 -0.72 -6.26
CA ALA A 163 -5.22 -0.06 -6.62
C ALA A 163 -5.65 0.86 -5.45
N SER A 164 -5.77 2.17 -5.72
CA SER A 164 -6.12 3.17 -4.72
C SER A 164 -7.32 3.96 -5.21
N ASP A 165 -8.37 3.95 -4.40
CA ASP A 165 -9.60 4.72 -4.64
C ASP A 165 -9.49 6.17 -4.12
N SER A 166 -8.33 6.58 -3.58
CA SER A 166 -8.14 7.91 -2.96
C SER A 166 -8.34 9.07 -3.93
N ASN A 167 -8.08 8.86 -5.22
CA ASN A 167 -8.25 9.86 -6.27
C ASN A 167 -9.56 9.70 -7.08
N ARG A 168 -10.45 8.77 -6.68
CA ARG A 168 -11.76 8.64 -7.33
C ARG A 168 -12.59 9.87 -7.01
N VAL A 169 -13.13 10.53 -8.03
CA VAL A 169 -14.20 11.54 -7.85
C VAL A 169 -15.43 10.77 -7.35
N LYS A 170 -15.66 10.80 -6.04
CA LYS A 170 -16.74 10.05 -5.42
C LYS A 170 -18.06 10.80 -5.60
N ASP A 171 -19.15 10.07 -5.79
CA ASP A 171 -20.46 10.66 -5.95
C ASP A 171 -21.04 11.07 -4.59
N SER A 172 -21.22 12.37 -4.37
CA SER A 172 -21.84 12.88 -3.13
C SER A 172 -23.36 12.67 -3.08
N ARG A 173 -23.97 12.16 -4.16
CA ARG A 173 -25.41 11.90 -4.25
C ARG A 173 -25.87 10.64 -3.51
N HIS A 174 -24.94 9.76 -3.14
CA HIS A 174 -25.23 8.59 -2.32
C HIS A 174 -24.18 8.47 -1.23
N VAL A 175 -24.63 8.60 0.01
CA VAL A 175 -23.75 8.60 1.19
C VAL A 175 -24.21 7.57 2.18
N HIS A 176 -23.23 6.96 2.85
CA HIS A 176 -23.44 6.18 4.06
C HIS A 176 -22.71 6.84 5.22
N PHE A 177 -23.28 6.78 6.40
CA PHE A 177 -22.59 7.19 7.62
C PHE A 177 -23.13 6.41 8.82
N ASP A 178 -22.25 6.23 9.81
CA ASP A 178 -22.59 5.56 11.06
C ASP A 178 -23.16 6.58 12.04
N TYR A 179 -24.15 6.17 12.82
CA TYR A 179 -24.84 6.93 13.84
C TYR A 179 -24.86 6.15 15.16
N LEU A 180 -24.14 6.66 16.16
CA LEU A 180 -23.79 5.90 17.37
C LEU A 180 -24.82 5.96 18.49
N ARG A 181 -25.73 6.94 18.48
CA ARG A 181 -26.77 7.04 19.52
C ARG A 181 -27.90 6.07 19.20
N THR A 182 -28.39 5.36 20.22
CA THR A 182 -29.61 4.56 20.11
C THR A 182 -30.81 5.47 19.84
N ILE A 183 -31.54 5.15 18.78
CA ILE A 183 -32.73 5.90 18.33
C ILE A 183 -33.97 5.29 19.00
N ASP A 184 -34.79 6.11 19.66
CA ASP A 184 -36.14 5.69 20.06
C ASP A 184 -37.06 5.69 18.82
N THR A 185 -37.16 4.53 18.19
CA THR A 185 -37.90 4.34 16.95
C THR A 185 -39.41 4.56 17.09
N ALA A 186 -39.94 4.62 18.32
CA ALA A 186 -41.37 4.84 18.56
C ALA A 186 -41.75 6.33 18.54
N THR A 187 -40.83 7.23 18.93
CA THR A 187 -41.13 8.64 19.16
C THR A 187 -40.29 9.61 18.33
N GLU A 188 -39.10 9.18 17.88
CA GLU A 188 -38.21 10.05 17.12
C GLU A 188 -38.58 10.14 15.64
N ASN A 189 -38.19 11.28 15.05
CA ASN A 189 -38.46 11.62 13.67
C ASN A 189 -37.15 11.97 12.98
N VAL A 190 -37.02 11.55 11.72
CA VAL A 190 -36.05 12.14 10.79
C VAL A 190 -36.66 13.43 10.27
N VAL A 191 -35.90 14.53 10.29
CA VAL A 191 -36.38 15.84 9.88
C VAL A 191 -35.53 16.35 8.74
N LEU A 192 -36.18 16.72 7.63
CA LEU A 192 -35.56 17.32 6.45
C LEU A 192 -35.90 18.81 6.44
N THR A 193 -34.90 19.66 6.38
CA THR A 193 -35.08 21.10 6.26
C THR A 193 -34.50 21.59 4.93
N PHE A 194 -35.35 22.08 4.04
CA PHE A 194 -34.97 22.61 2.73
C PHE A 194 -34.92 24.14 2.75
N ASP A 195 -33.89 24.72 2.13
CA ASP A 195 -33.69 26.17 2.03
C ASP A 195 -33.85 26.90 3.39
N SER A 196 -33.46 26.21 4.48
CA SER A 196 -33.60 26.67 5.87
C SER A 196 -35.02 27.04 6.32
N THR A 197 -36.05 26.73 5.54
CA THR A 197 -37.41 27.27 5.73
C THR A 197 -38.48 26.19 5.66
N LEU A 198 -38.42 25.29 4.69
CA LEU A 198 -39.40 24.22 4.53
C LEU A 198 -38.97 23.00 5.33
N VAL A 199 -39.81 22.56 6.27
CA VAL A 199 -39.53 21.41 7.12
C VAL A 199 -40.46 20.25 6.78
N GLN A 200 -39.87 19.11 6.44
CA GLN A 200 -40.56 17.82 6.29
C GLN A 200 -40.18 16.90 7.46
N VAL A 201 -41.16 16.56 8.29
CA VAL A 201 -40.98 15.64 9.42
C VAL A 201 -41.39 14.24 9.00
N ILE A 202 -40.56 13.24 9.31
CA ILE A 202 -40.75 11.84 8.95
C ILE A 202 -40.71 11.00 10.24
N PRO A 203 -41.87 10.57 10.76
CA PRO A 203 -41.92 9.69 11.91
C PRO A 203 -41.28 8.35 11.61
N ILE A 204 -40.30 7.93 12.40
CA ILE A 204 -39.55 6.69 12.12
C ILE A 204 -40.49 5.49 12.16
N ASN A 205 -41.36 5.41 13.18
CA ASN A 205 -42.33 4.34 13.36
C ASN A 205 -43.26 4.09 12.15
N ALA A 206 -43.53 5.12 11.34
CA ALA A 206 -44.41 5.02 10.18
C ALA A 206 -43.73 4.35 8.98
N TYR A 207 -42.40 4.26 8.98
CA TYR A 207 -41.58 3.78 7.87
C TYR A 207 -40.59 2.69 8.31
N LEU A 208 -40.93 1.95 9.37
CA LEU A 208 -40.21 0.75 9.78
C LEU A 208 -40.70 -0.47 9.01
N ALA A 209 -39.76 -1.18 8.39
CA ALA A 209 -39.97 -2.51 7.85
C ALA A 209 -39.03 -3.49 8.57
N GLY A 210 -39.53 -4.13 9.63
CA GLY A 210 -38.69 -4.95 10.50
C GLY A 210 -37.69 -4.10 11.31
N ASN A 211 -36.39 -4.35 11.13
CA ASN A 211 -35.31 -3.65 11.84
C ASN A 211 -34.63 -2.57 10.97
N GLU A 212 -35.35 -2.04 9.98
CA GLU A 212 -34.84 -1.04 9.06
C GLU A 212 -35.86 0.10 8.91
N PHE A 213 -35.36 1.34 8.90
CA PHE A 213 -36.10 2.51 8.47
C PHE A 213 -35.89 2.73 6.98
N SER A 214 -36.97 3.01 6.24
CA SER A 214 -36.88 3.33 4.81
C SER A 214 -37.96 4.30 4.38
N TRP A 215 -37.54 5.51 4.01
CA TRP A 215 -38.42 6.55 3.50
C TRP A 215 -37.92 7.06 2.13
N GLU A 216 -38.85 7.30 1.22
CA GLU A 216 -38.61 7.95 -0.06
C GLU A 216 -39.77 8.89 -0.34
N GLY A 217 -39.48 10.13 -0.75
CA GLY A 217 -40.53 11.10 -1.03
C GLY A 217 -40.06 12.31 -1.81
N THR A 218 -41.04 13.00 -2.38
CA THR A 218 -40.85 14.24 -3.13
C THR A 218 -41.48 15.40 -2.36
N VAL A 219 -40.70 16.45 -2.12
CA VAL A 219 -41.10 17.65 -1.38
C VAL A 219 -40.97 18.85 -2.30
N ASN A 220 -42.07 19.59 -2.53
CA ASN A 220 -42.01 20.83 -3.31
C ASN A 220 -41.52 21.98 -2.44
N THR A 221 -40.39 22.58 -2.79
CA THR A 221 -39.86 23.78 -2.13
C THR A 221 -39.70 24.91 -3.12
N ALA A 222 -40.39 26.03 -2.86
CA ALA A 222 -40.39 27.22 -3.72
C ALA A 222 -40.64 26.91 -5.21
N GLY A 223 -41.53 25.96 -5.51
CA GLY A 223 -41.89 25.58 -6.88
C GLY A 223 -40.96 24.55 -7.54
N SER A 224 -39.94 24.05 -6.85
CA SER A 224 -39.06 22.97 -7.31
C SER A 224 -39.26 21.70 -6.49
N ASP A 225 -39.49 20.57 -7.14
CA ASP A 225 -39.63 19.27 -6.49
C ASP A 225 -38.26 18.71 -6.09
N GLN A 226 -38.12 18.27 -4.84
CA GLN A 226 -36.92 17.63 -4.28
C GLN A 226 -37.23 16.19 -3.93
N THR A 227 -36.58 15.22 -4.58
CA THR A 227 -36.77 13.79 -4.29
C THR A 227 -35.61 13.23 -3.47
N VAL A 228 -35.90 12.80 -2.24
CA VAL A 228 -34.90 12.28 -1.30
C VAL A 228 -35.30 10.89 -0.84
N LYS A 229 -34.30 10.01 -0.70
CA LYS A 229 -34.46 8.70 -0.08
C LYS A 229 -33.52 8.56 1.10
N ILE A 230 -34.04 8.09 2.22
CA ILE A 230 -33.29 7.80 3.44
C ILE A 230 -33.60 6.37 3.87
N HIS A 231 -32.55 5.60 4.09
CA HIS A 231 -32.65 4.20 4.49
C HIS A 231 -31.66 3.92 5.61
N THR A 232 -31.91 2.91 6.42
CA THR A 232 -30.90 2.37 7.35
C THR A 232 -30.57 0.94 7.00
N HIS A 233 -29.30 0.65 6.72
CA HIS A 233 -28.82 -0.72 6.53
C HIS A 233 -28.78 -1.53 7.83
N ARG A 234 -28.67 -0.82 8.95
CA ARG A 234 -28.83 -1.35 10.30
C ARG A 234 -29.42 -0.25 11.17
N LEU A 235 -30.33 -0.62 12.07
CA LEU A 235 -30.96 0.27 13.02
C LEU A 235 -30.81 -0.31 14.42
N ASN A 236 -30.13 0.42 15.32
CA ASN A 236 -29.89 0.02 16.70
C ASN A 236 -29.28 -1.39 16.89
N ASN A 237 -28.40 -1.84 15.99
CA ASN A 237 -27.81 -3.18 16.06
C ASN A 237 -26.41 -3.25 15.39
N THR A 238 -25.30 -2.99 16.07
CA THR A 238 -25.06 -2.44 17.43
C THR A 238 -25.17 -0.92 17.51
N ASP A 239 -25.20 -0.28 16.35
CA ASP A 239 -25.36 1.15 16.05
C ASP A 239 -26.38 1.27 14.91
N THR A 240 -26.53 2.48 14.35
CA THR A 240 -27.35 2.71 13.15
C THR A 240 -26.47 3.13 11.99
N GLN A 241 -26.70 2.63 10.78
CA GLN A 241 -26.05 3.16 9.58
C GLN A 241 -27.09 3.70 8.64
N PHE A 242 -27.04 5.02 8.42
CA PHE A 242 -27.90 5.70 7.46
C PHE A 242 -27.29 5.66 6.07
N SER A 243 -28.17 5.57 5.08
CA SER A 243 -27.92 5.82 3.68
C SER A 243 -28.85 6.93 3.21
N ILE A 244 -28.30 7.98 2.62
CA ILE A 244 -29.07 9.05 2.00
C ILE A 244 -28.76 9.10 0.52
N THR A 245 -29.81 9.04 -0.29
CA THR A 245 -29.74 9.19 -1.75
C THR A 245 -30.46 10.46 -2.17
N ARG A 246 -29.74 11.31 -2.91
CA ARG A 246 -30.23 12.59 -3.43
C ARG A 246 -29.68 12.82 -4.83
N ASP A 247 -30.46 12.52 -5.86
CA ASP A 247 -30.04 12.75 -7.25
C ASP A 247 -30.14 14.23 -7.63
N ARG A 248 -29.04 14.81 -8.11
CA ARG A 248 -28.95 16.22 -8.57
C ARG A 248 -29.87 16.54 -9.75
N ARG A 249 -30.35 15.54 -10.48
CA ARG A 249 -31.32 15.76 -11.58
C ARG A 249 -32.73 16.07 -11.07
N LEU A 250 -33.03 15.68 -9.84
CA LEU A 250 -34.33 15.80 -9.19
C LEU A 250 -34.27 16.68 -7.94
N ASN A 251 -33.12 17.32 -7.69
CA ASN A 251 -32.90 18.12 -6.50
C ASN A 251 -31.91 19.26 -6.80
N ASP A 252 -32.30 20.48 -6.47
CA ASP A 252 -31.55 21.71 -6.74
C ASP A 252 -31.53 22.69 -5.55
N ARG A 253 -31.96 22.26 -4.35
CA ARG A 253 -32.12 23.11 -3.15
C ARG A 253 -31.26 22.65 -1.98
N THR A 254 -30.98 23.50 -1.00
CA THR A 254 -30.19 23.04 0.16
C THR A 254 -31.02 22.07 1.00
N LEU A 255 -30.35 21.13 1.68
CA LEU A 255 -31.02 20.16 2.55
C LEU A 255 -30.19 19.94 3.82
N VAL A 256 -30.83 20.05 4.98
CA VAL A 256 -30.27 19.62 6.26
C VAL A 256 -31.10 18.46 6.80
N VAL A 257 -30.43 17.39 7.20
CA VAL A 257 -31.04 16.19 7.77
C VAL A 257 -30.68 16.10 9.25
N THR A 258 -31.70 16.04 10.12
CA THR A 258 -31.54 15.89 11.56
C THR A 258 -32.40 14.75 12.10
N ILE A 259 -32.21 14.38 13.35
CA ILE A 259 -33.08 13.46 14.09
C ILE A 259 -33.54 14.12 15.39
N SER A 260 -34.83 14.02 15.72
CA SER A 260 -35.44 14.89 16.73
C SER A 260 -34.90 14.73 18.17
N GLY A 261 -34.34 13.58 18.54
CA GLY A 261 -33.69 13.37 19.85
C GLY A 261 -32.19 13.64 19.86
N ASP A 262 -31.62 14.13 18.75
CA ASP A 262 -30.23 14.58 18.67
C ASP A 262 -30.13 16.09 18.65
N SER A 263 -29.77 16.67 19.79
CA SER A 263 -29.53 18.11 19.90
C SER A 263 -28.09 18.51 19.57
N SER A 264 -27.22 17.56 19.18
CA SER A 264 -25.80 17.85 18.94
C SER A 264 -25.53 18.45 17.57
N GLY A 265 -26.42 18.24 16.60
CA GLY A 265 -26.35 18.90 15.30
C GLY A 265 -26.94 18.07 14.15
N ASP A 266 -26.51 18.43 12.94
CA ASP A 266 -26.97 17.87 11.69
C ASP A 266 -26.33 16.51 11.44
N LEU A 267 -27.15 15.54 11.02
CA LEU A 267 -26.65 14.26 10.53
C LEU A 267 -25.93 14.45 9.19
N ALA A 268 -26.50 15.23 8.28
CA ALA A 268 -25.88 15.58 7.00
C ALA A 268 -26.48 16.87 6.44
N SER A 269 -25.62 17.72 5.87
CA SER A 269 -26.01 19.00 5.27
C SER A 269 -25.51 19.09 3.84
N TYR A 270 -26.42 19.33 2.90
CA TYR A 270 -26.20 19.38 1.46
C TYR A 270 -26.37 20.80 0.92
N SER A 271 -25.48 21.20 0.01
CA SER A 271 -25.66 22.39 -0.81
C SER A 271 -26.69 22.14 -1.90
N ALA A 272 -27.14 23.24 -2.53
CA ALA A 272 -28.11 23.22 -3.63
C ALA A 272 -27.67 22.31 -4.78
N ASP A 273 -26.37 22.27 -5.08
CA ASP A 273 -25.76 21.45 -6.13
C ASP A 273 -25.61 19.95 -5.77
N GLY A 274 -26.09 19.52 -4.60
CA GLY A 274 -26.07 18.11 -4.20
C GLY A 274 -24.75 17.60 -3.63
N ALA A 275 -23.77 18.47 -3.39
CA ALA A 275 -22.61 18.10 -2.58
C ALA A 275 -22.97 18.10 -1.10
N ILE A 276 -22.48 17.12 -0.34
CA ILE A 276 -22.52 17.23 1.12
C ILE A 276 -21.45 18.21 1.53
N VAL A 277 -21.89 19.19 2.29
CA VAL A 277 -21.09 20.32 2.74
C VAL A 277 -20.55 20.03 4.13
N ASN A 278 -21.33 19.38 5.01
CA ASN A 278 -20.92 19.15 6.40
C ASN A 278 -21.79 18.12 7.14
N HIS A 279 -21.35 17.71 8.33
CA HIS A 279 -22.18 17.18 9.42
C HIS A 279 -21.71 17.81 10.73
N THR A 280 -22.62 17.98 11.71
CA THR A 280 -22.29 18.59 13.01
C THR A 280 -22.70 17.74 14.20
N SER A 281 -23.56 16.73 14.00
CA SER A 281 -23.87 15.75 15.04
C SER A 281 -22.60 15.04 15.51
N ILE A 282 -22.40 14.98 16.83
CA ILE A 282 -21.28 14.25 17.44
C ILE A 282 -21.44 12.73 17.35
N TYR A 283 -22.65 12.28 17.01
CA TYR A 283 -22.98 10.86 16.87
C TYR A 283 -22.85 10.37 15.43
N ALA A 284 -22.76 11.28 14.45
CA ALA A 284 -22.55 10.95 13.04
C ALA A 284 -21.05 10.85 12.70
N SER A 285 -20.63 9.76 12.07
CA SER A 285 -19.23 9.51 11.72
C SER A 285 -19.08 8.57 10.52
N ASN A 286 -17.84 8.31 10.09
CA ASN A 286 -17.53 7.32 9.05
C ASN A 286 -18.28 7.53 7.72
N PHE A 287 -18.29 8.77 7.21
CA PHE A 287 -18.93 9.08 5.93
C PHE A 287 -18.23 8.37 4.76
N VAL A 288 -18.98 7.54 4.03
CA VAL A 288 -18.53 6.82 2.83
C VAL A 288 -19.36 7.26 1.63
N TRP A 289 -18.66 7.81 0.64
CA TRP A 289 -19.21 8.18 -0.66
C TRP A 289 -19.04 7.04 -1.65
N GLN A 290 -20.09 6.68 -2.38
CA GLN A 290 -20.02 5.65 -3.40
C GLN A 290 -19.67 6.24 -4.77
#